data_AF-A0A7C3G3C3-F1
#
_entry.id   AF-A0A7C3G3C3-F1
#
_cell.length_a   1.000
_cell.length_b   1.000
_cell.length_c   1.000
_cell.angle_alpha   90.00
_cell.angle_beta   90.00
_cell.angle_gamma   90.00
#
_symmetry.space_group_name_H-M   'P 1'
#
loop_
_entity.id
_entity.type
_entity.pdbx_description
1 polymer ?
#
loop_
_entity_poly.entity_id
_entity_poly.type
_entity_poly.pdbx_seq_one_letter_code
_entity_poly.pdbx_strand_id
1 'polypeptide(L)'
;DPKLEKTAGIFTTFPAFPNYPFSGLFDQVLGTALLLFLVLVVLRHAPGWFQPALIGLVVVAIGVAFGAMHGYAINPARDFGPRLFVTLAGFVNNGLTDGSGVWWVPIVGPLIGGPLGALAYGRLVDPYLPGRS
;
A
#
# COMPACT_ATOMS: atom_id res chain seq x y z
N ASP A 1 23.03 -10.20 8.43
CA ASP A 1 22.24 -10.16 9.67
C ASP A 1 22.04 -11.57 10.20
N PRO A 2 23.07 -12.16 10.84
CA PRO A 2 23.02 -13.55 11.31
C PRO A 2 22.06 -13.77 12.48
N LYS A 3 21.55 -12.69 13.09
CA LYS A 3 20.61 -12.73 14.21
C LYS A 3 19.16 -12.44 13.82
N LEU A 4 18.91 -12.09 12.55
CA LEU A 4 17.59 -11.75 12.02
C LEU A 4 16.89 -10.60 12.80
N GLU A 5 17.66 -9.57 13.13
CA GLU A 5 17.22 -8.42 13.94
C GLU A 5 16.98 -7.14 13.12
N LYS A 6 17.42 -7.10 11.85
CA LYS A 6 17.49 -5.87 11.04
C LYS A 6 16.93 -6.04 9.63
N THR A 7 16.84 -7.26 9.10
CA THR A 7 16.48 -7.50 7.70
C THR A 7 15.00 -7.82 7.45
N ALA A 8 14.13 -7.84 8.47
CA ALA A 8 12.69 -8.04 8.29
C ALA A 8 12.05 -6.98 7.35
N GLY A 9 12.61 -5.76 7.32
CA GLY A 9 12.16 -4.67 6.46
C GLY A 9 12.43 -4.88 4.96
N ILE A 10 13.19 -5.92 4.56
CA ILE A 10 13.31 -6.32 3.16
C ILE A 10 12.00 -6.91 2.66
N PHE A 11 11.28 -7.61 3.54
CA PHE A 11 10.06 -8.34 3.22
C PHE A 11 8.80 -7.52 3.49
N THR A 12 8.85 -6.69 4.54
CA THR A 12 7.69 -6.01 5.12
C THR A 12 7.95 -4.52 5.28
N THR A 13 6.91 -3.75 5.55
CA THR A 13 7.04 -2.31 5.81
C THR A 13 7.21 -2.02 7.29
N PHE A 14 7.94 -0.96 7.64
CA PHE A 14 8.01 -0.46 9.01
C PHE A 14 7.84 1.06 9.01
N PRO A 15 7.12 1.61 9.99
CA PRO A 15 6.92 3.06 10.07
C PRO A 15 8.22 3.76 10.49
N ALA A 16 8.54 4.88 9.86
CA ALA A 16 9.61 5.76 10.33
C ALA A 16 9.23 6.41 11.69
N PHE A 17 7.94 6.58 11.93
CA PHE A 17 7.37 7.20 13.13
C PHE A 17 6.42 6.24 13.87
N PRO A 18 6.93 5.18 14.53
CA PRO A 18 6.11 4.13 15.15
C PRO A 18 5.16 4.65 16.24
N ASN A 19 5.50 5.76 16.89
CA ASN A 19 4.69 6.37 17.96
C ASN A 19 3.46 7.13 17.43
N TYR A 20 3.29 7.26 16.11
CA TYR A 20 2.20 8.01 15.48
C TYR A 20 1.37 7.13 14.52
N PRO A 21 0.75 6.05 15.01
CA PRO A 21 0.10 5.06 14.16
C PRO A 21 -1.11 5.61 13.39
N PHE A 22 -1.79 6.65 13.89
CA PHE A 22 -2.89 7.30 13.17
C PHE A 22 -2.41 8.15 12.00
N SER A 23 -1.23 8.77 12.09
CA SER A 23 -0.59 9.44 10.95
C SER A 23 -0.22 8.41 9.88
N GLY A 24 0.28 7.24 10.30
CA GLY A 24 0.53 6.11 9.40
C GLY A 24 -0.74 5.54 8.79
N LEU A 25 -1.82 5.48 9.54
CA LEU A 25 -3.12 5.07 9.01
C LEU A 25 -3.58 6.04 7.92
N PHE A 26 -3.54 7.35 8.17
CA PHE A 26 -3.89 8.37 7.19
C PHE A 26 -3.03 8.25 5.92
N ASP A 27 -1.71 8.09 6.08
CA ASP A 27 -0.76 7.85 4.98
C ASP A 27 -1.17 6.66 4.11
N GLN A 28 -1.46 5.51 4.73
CA GLN A 28 -1.86 4.30 3.99
C GLN A 28 -3.24 4.42 3.35
N VAL A 29 -4.19 5.11 3.99
CA VAL A 29 -5.51 5.41 3.40
C VAL A 29 -5.34 6.27 2.15
N LEU A 30 -4.58 7.37 2.27
CA LEU A 30 -4.39 8.32 1.18
C LEU A 30 -3.61 7.68 0.01
N GLY A 31 -2.50 7.01 0.29
CA GLY A 31 -1.69 6.32 -0.73
C GLY A 31 -2.49 5.25 -1.48
N THR A 32 -3.31 4.46 -0.77
CA THR A 32 -4.14 3.44 -1.41
C THR A 32 -5.32 4.04 -2.18
N ALA A 33 -5.93 5.12 -1.68
CA ALA A 33 -6.99 5.82 -2.41
C ALA A 33 -6.47 6.38 -3.74
N LEU A 34 -5.28 6.99 -3.73
CA LEU A 34 -4.61 7.45 -4.95
C LEU A 34 -4.28 6.28 -5.88
N LEU A 35 -3.78 5.16 -5.36
CA LEU A 35 -3.49 3.97 -6.15
C LEU A 35 -4.75 3.51 -6.90
N LEU A 36 -5.86 3.24 -6.18
CA LEU A 36 -7.05 2.68 -6.80
C LEU A 36 -7.74 3.67 -7.74
N PHE A 37 -7.76 4.95 -7.39
CA PHE A 37 -8.25 6.01 -8.28
C PHE A 37 -7.49 6.00 -9.62
N LEU A 38 -6.15 6.05 -9.58
CA LEU A 38 -5.31 6.11 -10.77
C LEU A 38 -5.30 4.81 -11.56
N VAL A 39 -5.37 3.65 -10.90
CA VAL A 39 -5.52 2.36 -11.58
C VAL A 39 -6.80 2.35 -12.41
N LEU A 40 -7.93 2.81 -11.87
CA LEU A 40 -9.19 2.87 -12.63
C LEU A 40 -9.11 3.87 -13.80
N VAL A 41 -8.43 5.01 -13.63
CA VAL A 41 -8.14 5.93 -14.73
C VAL A 41 -7.34 5.23 -15.83
N VAL A 42 -6.27 4.53 -15.49
CA VAL A 42 -5.42 3.80 -16.46
C VAL A 42 -6.23 2.72 -17.17
N LEU A 43 -7.00 1.92 -16.44
CA LEU A 43 -7.83 0.86 -17.01
C LEU A 43 -8.89 1.39 -17.99
N ARG A 44 -9.38 2.62 -17.79
CA ARG A 44 -10.38 3.24 -18.67
C ARG A 44 -9.79 3.86 -19.94
N HIS A 45 -8.58 4.42 -19.88
CA HIS A 45 -8.07 5.31 -20.95
C HIS A 45 -6.81 4.80 -21.64
N ALA A 46 -6.01 3.96 -20.98
CA ALA A 46 -4.78 3.46 -21.56
C ALA A 46 -5.03 2.21 -22.42
N PRO A 47 -4.28 2.02 -23.51
CA PRO A 47 -4.37 0.80 -24.31
C PRO A 47 -3.94 -0.41 -23.45
N GLY A 48 -4.68 -1.52 -23.57
CA GLY A 48 -4.53 -2.68 -22.68
C GLY A 48 -3.10 -3.20 -22.53
N TRP A 49 -2.33 -3.20 -23.62
CA TRP A 49 -0.93 -3.65 -23.61
C TRP A 49 0.01 -2.73 -22.79
N PHE A 50 -0.35 -1.47 -22.59
CA PHE A 50 0.46 -0.49 -21.84
C PHE A 50 -0.03 -0.26 -20.41
N GLN A 51 -1.23 -0.73 -20.06
CA GLN A 51 -1.79 -0.61 -18.72
C GLN A 51 -0.86 -1.12 -17.61
N PRO A 52 -0.19 -2.30 -17.73
CA PRO A 52 0.70 -2.78 -16.67
C PRO A 52 1.88 -1.85 -16.40
N ALA A 53 2.46 -1.26 -17.45
CA ALA A 53 3.59 -0.34 -17.33
C ALA A 53 3.18 0.95 -16.60
N LEU A 54 2.01 1.50 -16.95
CA LEU A 54 1.47 2.70 -16.30
C LEU A 54 1.08 2.44 -14.84
N ILE A 55 0.46 1.30 -14.53
CA ILE A 55 0.15 0.90 -13.16
C ILE A 55 1.44 0.75 -12.34
N GLY A 56 2.48 0.15 -12.91
CA GLY A 56 3.81 0.08 -12.29
C GLY A 56 4.38 1.46 -11.99
N LEU A 57 4.28 2.38 -12.93
CA LEU A 57 4.68 3.79 -12.77
C LEU A 57 3.90 4.51 -11.65
N VAL A 58 2.59 4.25 -11.53
CA VAL A 58 1.78 4.76 -10.40
C VAL A 58 2.31 4.24 -9.07
N VAL A 59 2.61 2.94 -8.97
CA VAL A 59 3.19 2.34 -7.76
C VAL A 59 4.56 2.95 -7.44
N VAL A 60 5.41 3.17 -8.44
CA VAL A 60 6.72 3.84 -8.27
C VAL A 60 6.54 5.27 -7.77
N ALA A 61 5.64 6.05 -8.37
CA ALA A 61 5.37 7.42 -7.96
C ALA A 61 4.88 7.50 -6.50
N ILE A 62 3.99 6.59 -6.10
CA ILE A 62 3.53 6.49 -4.70
C ILE A 62 4.69 6.08 -3.78
N GLY A 63 5.52 5.11 -4.19
CA GLY A 63 6.69 4.69 -3.42
C GLY A 63 7.70 5.82 -3.18
N VAL A 64 7.95 6.65 -4.19
CA VAL A 64 8.85 7.81 -4.07
C VAL A 64 8.25 8.89 -3.17
N ALA A 65 6.93 9.17 -3.29
CA ALA A 65 6.29 10.25 -2.55
C ALA A 65 5.95 9.90 -1.09
N PHE A 66 5.53 8.65 -0.81
CA PHE A 66 5.01 8.22 0.50
C PHE A 66 5.92 7.21 1.20
N GLY A 67 6.88 6.61 0.49
CA GLY A 67 7.59 5.45 1.02
C GLY A 67 8.50 5.73 2.21
N ALA A 68 9.03 6.96 2.32
CA ALA A 68 9.88 7.35 3.45
C ALA A 68 9.11 7.46 4.79
N MET A 69 7.78 7.62 4.76
CA MET A 69 7.00 7.84 5.98
C MET A 69 6.61 6.52 6.66
N HIS A 70 5.79 5.71 5.99
CA HIS A 70 5.28 4.44 6.55
C HIS A 70 5.46 3.25 5.60
N GLY A 71 6.41 3.35 4.66
CA GLY A 71 6.81 2.22 3.81
C GLY A 71 5.83 1.86 2.69
N TYR A 72 4.85 2.72 2.39
CA TYR A 72 3.93 2.61 1.24
C TYR A 72 3.38 1.18 1.00
N ALA A 73 2.94 0.49 2.06
CA ALA A 73 2.46 -0.87 1.92
C ALA A 73 1.33 -1.00 0.88
N ILE A 74 0.33 -0.10 0.94
CA ILE A 74 -0.78 0.12 0.00
C ILE A 74 -1.56 -1.13 -0.46
N ASN A 75 -1.29 -2.29 0.15
CA ASN A 75 -1.85 -3.59 -0.18
C ASN A 75 -1.66 -4.52 1.04
N PRO A 76 -2.75 -5.03 1.64
CA PRO A 76 -2.66 -5.88 2.82
C PRO A 76 -1.87 -7.18 2.57
N ALA A 77 -2.03 -7.80 1.40
CA ALA A 77 -1.35 -9.05 1.05
C ALA A 77 0.16 -8.86 0.85
N ARG A 78 0.56 -7.70 0.31
CA ARG A 78 1.98 -7.32 0.10
C ARG A 78 2.75 -7.15 1.40
N ASP A 79 2.05 -6.99 2.53
CA ASP A 79 2.65 -6.74 3.83
C ASP A 79 2.39 -7.87 4.82
N PHE A 80 1.15 -8.32 4.99
CA PHE A 80 0.79 -9.37 5.95
C PHE A 80 1.40 -10.74 5.62
N GLY A 81 1.37 -11.16 4.35
CA GLY A 81 1.94 -12.44 3.92
C GLY A 81 3.45 -12.52 4.23
N PRO A 82 4.24 -11.53 3.81
CA PRO A 82 5.65 -11.43 4.19
C PRO A 82 5.89 -11.32 5.70
N ARG A 83 5.02 -10.65 6.48
CA ARG A 83 5.11 -10.63 7.95
C ARG A 83 4.94 -12.01 8.56
N LEU A 84 3.97 -12.78 8.08
CA LEU A 84 3.77 -14.15 8.51
C LEU A 84 5.01 -14.99 8.18
N PHE A 85 5.56 -14.84 6.98
CA PHE A 85 6.79 -15.53 6.59
C PHE A 85 7.96 -15.20 7.53
N VAL A 86 8.28 -13.91 7.77
CA VAL A 86 9.42 -13.55 8.63
C VAL A 86 9.20 -13.98 10.08
N THR A 87 7.96 -14.01 10.55
CA THR A 87 7.61 -14.55 11.87
C THR A 87 7.93 -16.04 11.95
N LEU A 88 7.51 -16.84 10.96
CA LEU A 88 7.79 -18.27 10.89
C LEU A 88 9.27 -18.59 10.65
N ALA A 89 9.98 -17.71 9.94
CA ALA A 89 11.42 -17.83 9.69
C ALA A 89 12.28 -17.42 10.90
N GLY A 90 11.68 -16.99 12.01
CA GLY A 90 12.39 -16.69 13.26
C GLY A 90 12.97 -15.29 13.35
N PHE A 91 12.50 -14.33 12.55
CA PHE A 91 12.94 -12.93 12.68
C PHE A 91 12.44 -12.33 14.00
N VAL A 92 13.34 -11.67 14.72
CA VAL A 92 13.05 -11.08 16.02
C VAL A 92 12.18 -9.82 15.85
N ASN A 93 12.51 -8.97 14.88
CA ASN A 93 11.79 -7.74 14.57
C ASN A 93 10.73 -7.94 13.48
N ASN A 94 9.85 -8.92 13.65
CA ASN A 94 8.91 -9.35 12.60
C ASN A 94 7.68 -8.44 12.40
N GLY A 95 7.44 -7.48 13.29
CA GLY A 95 6.33 -6.53 13.23
C GLY A 95 4.93 -7.11 13.48
N LEU A 96 4.82 -8.43 13.69
CA LEU A 96 3.54 -9.13 13.90
C LEU A 96 3.38 -9.61 15.35
N THR A 97 4.42 -10.23 15.90
CA THR A 97 4.48 -10.84 17.24
C THR A 97 5.60 -10.27 18.12
N ASP A 98 6.37 -9.32 17.60
CA ASP A 98 7.51 -8.69 18.29
C ASP A 98 7.12 -7.60 19.32
N GLY A 99 5.82 -7.41 19.54
CA GLY A 99 5.28 -6.41 20.47
C GLY A 99 5.20 -4.99 19.91
N SER A 100 5.67 -4.73 18.69
CA SER A 100 5.63 -3.39 18.07
C SER A 100 4.23 -2.93 17.67
N GLY A 101 3.33 -3.87 17.35
CA GLY A 101 1.94 -3.58 16.95
C GLY A 101 1.81 -2.86 15.61
N VAL A 102 2.82 -2.83 14.75
CA VAL A 102 2.80 -2.06 13.49
C VAL A 102 1.97 -2.71 12.37
N TRP A 103 1.66 -4.00 12.49
CA TRP A 103 1.03 -4.81 11.43
C TRP A 103 -0.37 -4.37 11.01
N TRP A 104 -1.15 -3.72 11.89
CA TRP A 104 -2.56 -3.44 11.59
C TRP A 104 -2.74 -2.28 10.61
N VAL A 105 -1.81 -1.31 10.62
CA VAL A 105 -1.89 -0.10 9.78
C VAL A 105 -1.87 -0.46 8.28
N PRO A 106 -0.92 -1.28 7.78
CA PRO A 106 -0.90 -1.78 6.39
C PRO A 106 -2.09 -2.65 5.98
N ILE A 107 -2.94 -3.07 6.91
CA ILE A 107 -4.16 -3.83 6.63
C ILE A 107 -5.37 -2.89 6.57
N VAL A 108 -5.60 -2.16 7.66
CA VAL A 108 -6.78 -1.30 7.80
C VAL A 108 -6.72 -0.11 6.83
N GLY A 109 -5.56 0.51 6.67
CA GLY A 109 -5.39 1.67 5.79
C GLY A 109 -5.79 1.37 4.35
N PRO A 110 -5.21 0.33 3.71
CA PRO A 110 -5.57 -0.02 2.35
C PRO A 110 -7.02 -0.50 2.16
N LEU A 111 -7.58 -1.22 3.14
CA LEU A 111 -8.98 -1.66 3.10
C LEU A 111 -9.97 -0.49 3.16
N ILE A 112 -9.58 0.64 3.76
CA ILE A 112 -10.37 1.88 3.74
C ILE A 112 -10.06 2.70 2.47
N GLY A 113 -8.79 2.90 2.16
CA GLY A 113 -8.34 3.74 1.06
C GLY A 113 -8.78 3.23 -0.31
N GLY A 114 -8.72 1.92 -0.55
CA GLY A 114 -9.09 1.34 -1.84
C GLY A 114 -10.53 1.66 -2.27
N PRO A 115 -11.55 1.35 -1.44
CA PRO A 115 -12.94 1.74 -1.70
C PRO A 115 -13.13 3.25 -1.88
N LEU A 116 -12.45 4.08 -1.07
CA LEU A 116 -12.55 5.54 -1.20
C LEU A 116 -11.99 6.04 -2.54
N GLY A 117 -10.86 5.52 -2.99
CA GLY A 117 -10.27 5.83 -4.29
C GLY A 117 -11.17 5.43 -5.46
N ALA A 118 -11.74 4.21 -5.37
CA ALA A 118 -12.68 3.72 -6.37
C ALA A 118 -13.97 4.55 -6.43
N LEU A 119 -14.52 4.92 -5.26
CA LEU A 119 -15.69 5.78 -5.16
C LEU A 119 -15.40 7.18 -5.72
N ALA A 120 -14.24 7.76 -5.40
CA ALA A 120 -13.84 9.06 -5.93
C ALA A 120 -13.74 9.03 -7.46
N TYR A 121 -13.16 7.98 -8.06
CA TYR A 121 -13.15 7.82 -9.51
C TYR A 121 -14.58 7.76 -10.09
N GLY A 122 -15.43 6.91 -9.51
CA GLY A 122 -16.80 6.71 -9.96
C GLY A 122 -17.71 7.94 -9.81
N ARG A 123 -17.33 8.91 -8.97
CA ARG A 123 -18.13 10.14 -8.73
C ARG A 123 -17.55 11.38 -9.40
N LEU A 124 -16.24 11.47 -9.52
CA LEU A 124 -15.55 12.67 -10.00
C LEU A 124 -15.08 12.56 -11.45
N VAL A 125 -14.95 11.34 -11.99
CA VAL A 125 -14.40 11.11 -13.33
C VAL A 125 -15.39 10.35 -14.20
N ASP A 126 -15.80 9.15 -13.79
CA ASP A 126 -16.62 8.25 -14.63
C ASP A 126 -17.92 8.90 -15.17
N PRO A 127 -18.67 9.74 -14.41
CA PRO A 127 -19.89 10.37 -14.91
C PRO A 127 -19.69 11.38 -16.06
N TYR A 128 -18.46 11.87 -16.24
CA TYR A 128 -18.13 12.86 -17.27
C TYR A 128 -17.51 12.23 -18.53
N LEU A 129 -17.39 10.91 -18.57
CA LEU A 129 -16.86 10.18 -19.72
C LEU A 129 -17.99 9.66 -20.61
N PRO A 130 -17.76 9.48 -21.93
CA PRO A 130 -18.70 8.77 -22.79
C PRO A 130 -18.99 7.38 -22.25
N GLY A 131 -20.18 6.84 -22.56
CA GLY A 131 -20.59 5.50 -22.16
C GLY A 131 -19.55 4.42 -22.53
N ARG A 132 -19.52 3.33 -21.76
CA ARG A 132 -18.73 2.14 -22.12
C ARG A 132 -19.40 1.48 -23.33
N SER A 133 -18.80 1.61 -24.52
CA SER A 133 -19.20 0.88 -25.74
C SER A 133 -18.93 -0.61 -25.59
#